data_AF-A0A354B5E5-F1
#
_entry.id   AF-A0A354B5E5-F1
#
_cell.length_a   1.000
_cell.length_b   1.000
_cell.length_c   1.000
_cell.angle_alpha   90.00
_cell.angle_beta   90.00
_cell.angle_gamma   90.00
#
_symmetry.space_group_name_H-M   'P 1'
#
loop_
_entity.id
_entity.type
_entity.pdbx_description
1 polymer ?
#
loop_
_entity_poly.entity_id
_entity_poly.type
_entity_poly.pdbx_seq_one_letter_code
_entity_poly.pdbx_strand_id
1 'polypeptide(L)'
;MARRALIVGTGVADRIAAGLSGWEIERTPGVEPLDLVVWADYPMAACTPRRLTDLSLAEWDEACDRPLRAVIDLARETHEALAANRGTFVVLVPLMASAGGAEYTALASLGEGIRLLAKSLAKTWGADGITAHSITLDPHAFLAAQDAAGIAADNALHDPPLGRVPDDTDDIAPIIEWLASGTAAPLVGSSLVVDGGLWMPG
;
A
#
# COMPACT_ATOMS: atom_id res chain seq x y z
N MET A 1 -8.85 -22.15 12.82
CA MET A 1 -7.94 -21.18 13.45
C MET A 1 -8.40 -19.79 13.02
N ALA A 2 -8.26 -18.78 13.87
CA ALA A 2 -8.49 -17.40 13.45
C ALA A 2 -7.41 -17.01 12.43
N ARG A 3 -7.76 -16.21 11.41
CA ARG A 3 -6.80 -15.72 10.42
C ARG A 3 -5.97 -14.60 11.03
N ARG A 4 -4.69 -14.53 10.69
CA ARG A 4 -3.73 -13.58 11.28
C ARG A 4 -3.21 -12.63 10.23
N ALA A 5 -3.18 -11.35 10.55
CA ALA A 5 -2.66 -10.30 9.69
C ALA A 5 -1.65 -9.43 10.42
N LEU A 6 -0.54 -9.11 9.75
CA LEU A 6 0.37 -8.05 10.17
C LEU A 6 0.10 -6.80 9.34
N ILE A 7 -0.27 -5.69 9.99
CA ILE A 7 -0.62 -4.43 9.30
C ILE A 7 0.28 -3.32 9.83
N VAL A 8 1.21 -2.88 8.98
CA VAL A 8 2.26 -1.91 9.33
C VAL A 8 1.88 -0.50 8.86
N GLY A 9 2.05 0.48 9.75
CA GLY A 9 1.75 1.89 9.54
C GLY A 9 0.70 2.43 10.52
N THR A 10 0.22 3.64 10.26
CA THR A 10 -0.85 4.31 11.01
C THR A 10 -1.85 4.96 10.06
N GLY A 11 -3.00 5.44 10.56
CA GLY A 11 -3.98 6.14 9.73
C GLY A 11 -4.75 5.18 8.82
N VAL A 12 -4.37 5.07 7.55
CA VAL A 12 -4.96 4.07 6.64
C VAL A 12 -4.79 2.66 7.20
N ALA A 13 -3.63 2.34 7.78
CA ALA A 13 -3.38 1.04 8.42
C ALA A 13 -4.37 0.73 9.56
N ASP A 14 -4.86 1.76 10.27
CA ASP A 14 -5.83 1.59 11.36
C ASP A 14 -7.24 1.36 10.82
N ARG A 15 -7.60 2.07 9.74
CA ARG A 15 -8.89 1.88 9.06
C ARG A 15 -8.99 0.50 8.40
N ILE A 16 -7.91 0.06 7.75
CA ILE A 16 -7.83 -1.30 7.18
C ILE A 16 -7.94 -2.37 8.27
N ALA A 17 -7.24 -2.19 9.40
CA ALA A 17 -7.35 -3.12 10.54
C ALA A 17 -8.77 -3.18 11.11
N ALA A 18 -9.47 -2.04 11.20
CA ALA A 18 -10.85 -1.98 11.67
C ALA A 18 -11.82 -2.75 10.75
N GLY A 19 -11.58 -2.74 9.45
CA GLY A 19 -12.40 -3.47 8.47
C GLY A 19 -12.19 -5.00 8.51
N LEU A 20 -11.05 -5.46 9.05
CA LEU A 20 -10.71 -6.88 9.20
C LEU A 20 -11.15 -7.45 10.56
N SER A 21 -12.38 -7.15 10.99
CA SER A 21 -12.89 -7.44 12.35
C SER A 21 -12.84 -8.91 12.82
N GLY A 22 -12.74 -9.87 11.91
CA GLY A 22 -12.61 -11.31 12.21
C GLY A 22 -11.17 -11.83 12.33
N TRP A 23 -10.17 -10.95 12.20
CA TRP A 23 -8.76 -11.29 12.15
C TRP A 23 -8.03 -10.93 13.44
N GLU A 24 -7.01 -11.70 13.76
CA GLU A 24 -6.03 -11.32 14.77
C GLU A 24 -5.00 -10.39 14.10
N ILE A 25 -4.98 -9.12 14.54
CA ILE A 25 -4.15 -8.07 13.95
C ILE A 25 -2.91 -7.82 14.80
N GLU A 26 -1.75 -8.00 14.17
CA GLU A 26 -0.44 -7.67 14.70
C GLU A 26 0.09 -6.38 14.05
N ARG A 27 0.92 -5.63 14.78
CA ARG A 27 1.55 -4.39 14.30
C ARG A 27 3.06 -4.49 14.13
N THR A 28 3.64 -5.58 14.63
CA THR A 28 5.07 -5.87 14.58
C THR A 28 5.28 -7.32 14.16
N PRO A 29 6.31 -7.64 13.37
CA PRO A 29 6.60 -9.02 12.97
C PRO A 29 6.78 -9.95 14.18
N GLY A 30 6.10 -11.10 14.13
CA GLY A 30 6.25 -12.21 15.06
C GLY A 30 6.82 -13.45 14.37
N VAL A 31 6.94 -14.55 15.11
CA VAL A 31 7.42 -15.86 14.59
C VAL A 31 6.29 -16.78 14.14
N GLU A 32 5.05 -16.34 14.32
CA GLU A 32 3.87 -17.15 14.11
C GLU A 32 3.39 -17.09 12.66
N PRO A 33 2.70 -18.12 12.14
CA PRO A 33 2.18 -18.12 10.78
C PRO A 33 1.21 -16.97 10.51
N LEU A 34 1.33 -16.35 9.33
CA LEU A 34 0.52 -15.20 8.89
C LEU A 34 -0.25 -15.55 7.61
N ASP A 35 -1.53 -15.17 7.57
CA ASP A 35 -2.35 -15.25 6.35
C ASP A 35 -2.21 -14.00 5.47
N LEU A 36 -1.87 -12.86 6.09
CA LEU A 36 -1.80 -11.57 5.42
C LEU A 36 -0.70 -10.67 6.02
N VAL A 37 0.01 -9.97 5.15
CA VAL A 37 0.84 -8.81 5.52
C VAL A 37 0.38 -7.61 4.69
N VAL A 38 0.16 -6.46 5.33
CA VAL A 38 -0.18 -5.20 4.68
C VAL A 38 0.85 -4.13 5.05
N TRP A 39 1.51 -3.57 4.04
CA TRP A 39 2.33 -2.38 4.19
C TRP A 39 1.52 -1.13 3.83
N ALA A 40 1.42 -0.19 4.77
CA ALA A 40 0.81 1.11 4.52
C ALA A 40 1.52 2.25 5.27
N ASP A 41 2.79 2.04 5.65
CA ASP A 41 3.55 3.03 6.40
C ASP A 41 4.28 4.00 5.46
N TYR A 42 3.91 5.28 5.57
CA TYR A 42 4.49 6.37 4.80
C TYR A 42 4.84 7.50 5.76
N PRO A 43 6.12 7.91 5.86
CA PRO A 43 6.48 8.99 6.75
C PRO A 43 5.94 10.32 6.23
N MET A 44 5.66 11.23 7.17
CA MET A 44 5.23 12.60 6.82
C MET A 44 6.21 13.30 5.86
N ALA A 45 7.50 12.98 5.93
CA ALA A 45 8.51 13.50 5.01
C ALA A 45 8.23 13.13 3.54
N ALA A 46 7.71 11.93 3.27
CA ALA A 46 7.29 11.52 1.94
C ALA A 46 6.01 12.26 1.53
N CYS A 47 5.06 12.40 2.46
CA CYS A 47 3.77 13.03 2.23
C CYS A 47 3.80 14.57 2.15
N THR A 48 4.99 15.21 2.21
CA THR A 48 5.11 16.67 2.15
C THR A 48 5.77 17.11 0.84
N PRO A 49 5.17 18.04 0.07
CA PRO A 49 5.75 18.49 -1.19
C PRO A 49 7.09 19.20 -0.99
N ARG A 50 8.03 18.91 -1.88
CA ARG A 50 9.38 19.49 -1.94
C ARG A 50 9.83 19.65 -3.39
N ARG A 51 10.28 20.85 -3.75
CA ARG A 51 10.98 21.06 -5.02
C ARG A 51 12.21 20.17 -5.07
N LEU A 52 12.41 19.49 -6.20
CA LEU A 52 13.56 18.60 -6.38
C LEU A 52 14.90 19.32 -6.15
N THR A 53 14.99 20.60 -6.52
CA THR A 53 16.21 21.42 -6.33
C THR A 53 16.52 21.75 -4.88
N ASP A 54 15.51 21.66 -4.00
CA ASP A 54 15.63 21.99 -2.58
C ASP A 54 15.69 20.72 -1.71
N LEU A 55 15.41 19.55 -2.30
CA LEU A 55 15.38 18.28 -1.60
C LEU A 55 16.80 17.84 -1.25
N SER A 56 17.14 17.92 0.03
CA SER A 56 18.43 17.43 0.51
C SER A 56 18.50 15.90 0.48
N LEU A 57 19.72 15.35 0.42
CA LEU A 57 19.92 13.89 0.48
C LEU A 57 19.43 13.28 1.80
N ALA A 58 19.46 14.04 2.90
CA ALA A 58 18.95 13.59 4.19
C ALA A 58 17.42 13.52 4.19
N GLU A 59 16.74 14.50 3.59
CA GLU A 59 15.29 14.46 3.39
C GLU A 59 14.89 13.35 2.41
N TRP A 60 15.67 13.13 1.35
CA TRP A 60 15.47 11.98 0.44
C TRP A 60 15.56 10.65 1.18
N ASP A 61 16.60 10.46 2.01
CA ASP A 61 16.76 9.23 2.79
C ASP A 61 15.55 8.98 3.71
N GLU A 62 15.10 10.02 4.41
CA GLU A 62 13.92 9.97 5.28
C GLU A 62 12.64 9.62 4.50
N ALA A 63 12.44 10.26 3.34
CA ALA A 63 11.19 10.20 2.60
C ALA A 63 11.09 8.98 1.65
N CYS A 64 12.23 8.42 1.21
CA CYS A 64 12.24 7.39 0.16
C CYS A 64 13.11 6.19 0.52
N ASP A 65 14.43 6.36 0.67
CA ASP A 65 15.33 5.21 0.79
C ASP A 65 15.08 4.38 2.05
N ARG A 66 14.88 5.03 3.20
CA ARG A 66 14.66 4.32 4.46
C ARG A 66 13.30 3.63 4.52
N PRO A 67 12.17 4.25 4.13
CA PRO A 67 10.90 3.54 4.03
C PRO A 67 10.93 2.39 3.01
N LEU A 68 11.60 2.56 1.86
CA LEU A 68 11.73 1.49 0.87
C LEU A 68 12.50 0.29 1.46
N ARG A 69 13.60 0.55 2.18
CA ARG A 69 14.34 -0.49 2.91
C ARG A 69 13.47 -1.16 3.96
N ALA A 70 12.66 -0.42 4.70
CA ALA A 70 11.77 -0.98 5.71
C ALA A 70 10.76 -1.97 5.11
N VAL A 71 10.21 -1.70 3.91
CA VAL A 71 9.32 -2.67 3.23
C VAL A 71 10.06 -3.93 2.82
N ILE A 72 11.31 -3.79 2.35
CA ILE A 72 12.16 -4.92 1.98
C ILE A 72 12.48 -5.76 3.22
N ASP A 73 12.83 -5.14 4.34
CA ASP A 73 13.12 -5.84 5.58
C ASP A 73 11.87 -6.54 6.13
N LEU A 74 10.71 -5.88 6.12
CA LEU A 74 9.44 -6.51 6.47
C LEU A 74 9.15 -7.75 5.60
N ALA A 75 9.33 -7.64 4.29
CA ALA A 75 9.13 -8.76 3.37
C ALA A 75 10.06 -9.94 3.72
N ARG A 76 11.33 -9.66 4.05
CA ARG A 76 12.30 -10.69 4.45
C ARG A 76 11.92 -11.34 5.78
N GLU A 77 11.52 -10.55 6.77
CA GLU A 77 11.17 -11.01 8.10
C GLU A 77 9.88 -11.84 8.13
N THR A 78 8.95 -11.57 7.20
CA THR A 78 7.62 -12.22 7.16
C THR A 78 7.53 -13.39 6.20
N HIS A 79 8.56 -13.67 5.40
CA HIS A 79 8.53 -14.74 4.38
C HIS A 79 8.18 -16.10 4.97
N GLU A 80 8.86 -16.56 6.04
CA GLU A 80 8.59 -17.89 6.61
C GLU A 80 7.18 -17.98 7.21
N ALA A 81 6.73 -16.92 7.88
CA ALA A 81 5.38 -16.84 8.44
C ALA A 81 4.29 -16.90 7.36
N LEU A 82 4.48 -16.21 6.24
CA LEU A 82 3.58 -16.27 5.08
C LEU A 82 3.64 -17.63 4.39
N ALA A 83 4.83 -18.21 4.22
CA ALA A 83 5.01 -19.51 3.57
C ALA A 83 4.28 -20.62 4.33
N ALA A 84 4.30 -20.58 5.67
CA ALA A 84 3.63 -21.56 6.52
C ALA A 84 2.11 -21.66 6.25
N ASN A 85 1.46 -20.54 5.87
CA ASN A 85 0.04 -20.48 5.57
C ASN A 85 -0.29 -20.24 4.09
N ARG A 86 0.72 -20.12 3.22
CA ARG A 86 0.54 -19.71 1.81
C ARG A 86 -0.21 -18.37 1.71
N GLY A 87 0.21 -17.42 2.54
CA GLY A 87 -0.46 -16.14 2.74
C GLY A 87 -0.24 -15.13 1.62
N THR A 88 -0.68 -13.90 1.88
CA THR A 88 -0.65 -12.81 0.90
C THR A 88 0.08 -11.58 1.43
N PHE A 89 0.93 -10.97 0.60
CA PHE A 89 1.61 -9.72 0.88
C PHE A 89 1.00 -8.57 0.06
N VAL A 90 0.49 -7.53 0.71
CA VAL A 90 -0.14 -6.38 0.06
C VAL A 90 0.62 -5.10 0.40
N VAL A 91 0.94 -4.30 -0.61
CA VAL A 91 1.39 -2.92 -0.42
C VAL A 91 0.28 -1.96 -0.82
N LEU A 92 -0.01 -0.97 0.05
CA LEU A 92 -0.89 0.13 -0.29
C LEU A 92 -0.07 1.26 -0.89
N VAL A 93 -0.50 1.78 -2.03
CA VAL A 93 0.22 2.78 -2.82
C VAL A 93 -0.63 4.04 -2.94
N PRO A 94 -0.13 5.22 -2.53
CA PRO A 94 -0.80 6.49 -2.75
C PRO A 94 -0.96 6.75 -4.24
N LEU A 95 -2.16 7.15 -4.66
CA LEU A 95 -2.43 7.42 -6.07
C LEU A 95 -1.47 8.45 -6.67
N MET A 96 -1.06 9.45 -5.89
CA MET A 96 -0.12 10.48 -6.34
C MET A 96 1.17 9.89 -6.92
N ALA A 97 1.57 8.67 -6.50
CA ALA A 97 2.83 8.08 -6.89
C ALA A 97 2.75 7.65 -8.35
N SER A 98 1.57 7.18 -8.74
CA SER A 98 1.19 6.86 -10.12
C SER A 98 0.97 8.12 -10.96
N ALA A 99 0.46 9.18 -10.34
CA ALA A 99 0.18 10.44 -11.03
C ALA A 99 1.42 11.27 -11.35
N GLY A 100 2.53 11.04 -10.64
CA GLY A 100 3.74 11.83 -10.81
C GLY A 100 3.57 13.27 -10.31
N GLY A 101 2.78 13.45 -9.24
CA GLY A 101 2.44 14.77 -8.69
C GLY A 101 3.66 15.67 -8.52
N ALA A 102 3.54 16.93 -8.95
CA ALA A 102 4.62 17.91 -8.86
C ALA A 102 5.12 18.02 -7.41
N GLU A 103 6.45 18.10 -7.23
CA GLU A 103 7.10 18.21 -5.92
C GLU A 103 6.97 16.97 -5.00
N TYR A 104 6.43 15.85 -5.48
CA TYR A 104 6.37 14.60 -4.73
C TYR A 104 7.35 13.52 -5.24
N THR A 105 8.53 13.92 -5.72
CA THR A 105 9.50 12.99 -6.32
C THR A 105 9.87 11.84 -5.38
N ALA A 106 10.06 12.11 -4.07
CA ALA A 106 10.39 11.07 -3.10
C ALA A 106 9.24 10.06 -2.89
N LEU A 107 8.01 10.55 -2.72
CA LEU A 107 6.85 9.69 -2.52
C LEU A 107 6.49 8.89 -3.77
N ALA A 108 6.63 9.49 -4.96
CA ALA A 108 6.45 8.79 -6.23
C ALA A 108 7.49 7.67 -6.39
N SER A 109 8.76 7.95 -6.07
CA SER A 109 9.83 6.96 -6.13
C SER A 109 9.61 5.81 -5.14
N LEU A 110 9.21 6.12 -3.90
CA LEU A 110 8.85 5.13 -2.89
C LEU A 110 7.65 4.27 -3.34
N GLY A 111 6.53 4.91 -3.72
CA GLY A 111 5.29 4.23 -4.08
C GLY A 111 5.43 3.31 -5.30
N GLU A 112 6.10 3.77 -6.36
CA GLU A 112 6.39 2.91 -7.52
C GLU A 112 7.43 1.83 -7.20
N GLY A 113 8.43 2.14 -6.37
CA GLY A 113 9.43 1.19 -5.90
C GLY A 113 8.78 0.00 -5.18
N ILE A 114 7.87 0.26 -4.24
CA ILE A 114 7.17 -0.81 -3.52
C ILE A 114 6.14 -1.53 -4.39
N ARG A 115 5.50 -0.84 -5.34
CA ARG A 115 4.61 -1.49 -6.33
C ARG A 115 5.37 -2.51 -7.16
N LEU A 116 6.56 -2.15 -7.64
CA LEU A 116 7.39 -3.05 -8.41
C LEU A 116 7.96 -4.18 -7.52
N LEU A 117 8.31 -3.88 -6.26
CA LEU A 117 8.70 -4.88 -5.28
C LEU A 117 7.63 -5.97 -5.15
N ALA A 118 6.35 -5.62 -5.01
CA ALA A 118 5.26 -6.61 -4.91
C ALA A 118 5.24 -7.58 -6.11
N LYS A 119 5.48 -7.09 -7.34
CA LYS A 119 5.59 -7.95 -8.54
C LYS A 119 6.82 -8.88 -8.47
N SER A 120 7.94 -8.37 -7.98
CA SER A 120 9.16 -9.15 -7.80
C SER A 120 8.98 -10.25 -6.73
N LEU A 121 8.34 -9.92 -5.61
CA LEU A 121 8.01 -10.87 -4.54
C LEU A 121 7.06 -11.95 -5.06
N ALA A 122 5.98 -11.58 -5.74
CA ALA A 122 5.04 -12.52 -6.35
C ALA A 122 5.73 -13.53 -7.29
N LYS A 123 6.66 -13.07 -8.12
CA LYS A 123 7.43 -13.95 -9.03
C LYS A 123 8.36 -14.90 -8.27
N THR A 124 8.93 -14.45 -7.16
CA THR A 124 9.95 -15.20 -6.41
C THR A 124 9.32 -16.19 -5.43
N TRP A 125 8.25 -15.79 -4.75
CA TRP A 125 7.61 -16.54 -3.66
C TRP A 125 6.42 -17.40 -4.11
N GLY A 126 6.01 -17.32 -5.38
CA GLY A 126 4.91 -18.13 -5.89
C GLY A 126 5.12 -19.64 -5.74
N ALA A 127 6.37 -20.12 -5.74
CA ALA A 127 6.70 -21.53 -5.47
C ALA A 127 6.39 -21.96 -4.02
N ASP A 128 6.45 -21.01 -3.08
CA ASP A 128 6.08 -21.20 -1.67
C ASP A 128 4.57 -21.01 -1.44
N GLY A 129 3.82 -20.74 -2.50
CA GLY A 129 2.38 -20.49 -2.45
C GLY A 129 1.99 -19.11 -1.95
N ILE A 130 2.95 -18.19 -1.78
CA ILE A 130 2.69 -16.81 -1.35
C ILE A 130 2.28 -15.96 -2.57
N THR A 131 1.21 -15.19 -2.43
CA THR A 131 0.84 -14.15 -3.42
C THR A 131 1.28 -12.77 -2.95
N ALA A 132 1.57 -11.87 -3.88
CA ALA A 132 1.86 -10.48 -3.55
C ALA A 132 1.19 -9.51 -4.53
N HIS A 133 0.69 -8.39 -4.01
CA HIS A 133 -0.14 -7.45 -4.74
C HIS A 133 0.13 -6.01 -4.31
N SER A 134 -0.27 -5.07 -5.15
CA SER A 134 -0.36 -3.65 -4.78
C SER A 134 -1.79 -3.15 -4.95
N ILE A 135 -2.27 -2.33 -4.02
CA ILE A 135 -3.53 -1.61 -4.16
C ILE A 135 -3.23 -0.12 -4.15
N THR A 136 -3.65 0.57 -5.19
CA THR A 136 -3.54 2.03 -5.30
C THR A 136 -4.81 2.66 -4.76
N LEU A 137 -4.66 3.57 -3.80
CA LEU A 137 -5.77 4.25 -3.12
C LEU A 137 -5.73 5.74 -3.38
N ASP A 138 -6.89 6.37 -3.22
CA ASP A 138 -7.06 7.81 -3.27
C ASP A 138 -6.05 8.57 -2.37
N PRO A 139 -5.56 9.77 -2.77
CA PRO A 139 -4.60 10.54 -2.00
C PRO A 139 -5.05 10.85 -0.56
N HIS A 140 -6.35 10.99 -0.30
CA HIS A 140 -6.91 11.21 1.03
C HIS A 140 -6.64 10.07 2.01
N ALA A 141 -6.29 8.87 1.54
CA ALA A 141 -5.91 7.77 2.42
C ALA A 141 -4.62 8.08 3.20
N PHE A 142 -3.71 8.86 2.60
CA PHE A 142 -2.36 9.10 3.12
C PHE A 142 -2.08 10.56 3.47
N LEU A 143 -2.76 11.51 2.82
CA LEU A 143 -2.47 12.93 2.91
C LEU A 143 -3.55 13.68 3.68
N ALA A 144 -3.20 14.87 4.17
CA ALA A 144 -4.20 15.79 4.69
C ALA A 144 -5.16 16.22 3.57
N ALA A 145 -6.41 16.51 3.91
CA ALA A 145 -7.46 16.79 2.94
C ALA A 145 -7.13 17.94 1.97
N GLN A 146 -6.46 18.99 2.46
CA GLN A 146 -6.03 20.12 1.64
C GLN A 146 -4.98 19.73 0.60
N ASP A 147 -4.03 18.87 0.96
CA ASP A 147 -2.93 18.46 0.10
C ASP A 147 -3.42 17.47 -0.96
N ALA A 148 -4.28 16.53 -0.55
CA ALA A 148 -4.97 15.61 -1.45
C ALA A 148 -5.80 16.36 -2.52
N ALA A 149 -6.56 17.38 -2.12
CA ALA A 149 -7.35 18.19 -3.05
C ALA A 149 -6.48 18.99 -4.02
N GLY A 150 -5.36 19.56 -3.54
CA GLY A 150 -4.38 20.25 -4.39
C GLY A 150 -3.80 19.34 -5.47
N ILE A 151 -3.45 18.10 -5.11
CA ILE A 151 -2.92 17.11 -6.05
C ILE A 151 -3.93 16.75 -7.14
N ALA A 152 -5.20 16.52 -6.77
CA ALA A 152 -6.23 16.19 -7.75
C ALA A 152 -6.38 17.31 -8.80
N ALA A 153 -6.33 18.56 -8.35
CA ALA A 153 -6.36 19.72 -9.23
C ALA A 153 -5.10 19.82 -10.13
N ASP A 154 -3.91 19.67 -9.57
CA ASP A 154 -2.64 19.81 -10.30
C ASP A 154 -2.45 18.72 -11.37
N ASN A 155 -3.01 17.53 -11.14
CA ASN A 155 -2.95 16.42 -12.09
C ASN A 155 -4.19 16.35 -13.01
N ALA A 156 -5.07 17.35 -12.97
CA ALA A 156 -6.29 17.43 -13.76
C ALA A 156 -7.17 16.17 -13.65
N LEU A 157 -7.22 15.56 -12.45
CA LEU A 157 -8.08 14.42 -12.18
C LEU A 157 -9.54 14.89 -12.08
N HIS A 158 -10.46 14.08 -12.59
CA HIS A 158 -11.89 14.35 -12.53
C HIS A 158 -12.50 13.82 -11.22
N ASP A 159 -13.71 14.24 -10.87
CA ASP A 159 -14.40 13.63 -9.72
C ASP A 159 -14.60 12.12 -9.94
N PRO A 160 -14.51 11.27 -8.89
CA PRO A 160 -14.70 9.83 -9.04
C PRO A 160 -16.06 9.50 -9.69
N PRO A 161 -16.11 8.71 -10.77
CA PRO A 161 -17.36 8.24 -11.39
C PRO A 161 -18.28 7.50 -10.42
N LEU A 162 -17.71 6.89 -9.37
CA LEU A 162 -18.46 6.29 -8.26
C LEU A 162 -19.29 7.32 -7.46
N GLY A 163 -19.05 8.61 -7.65
CA GLY A 163 -19.70 9.71 -6.93
C GLY A 163 -19.20 9.90 -5.49
N ARG A 164 -18.21 9.10 -5.08
CA ARG A 164 -17.54 9.15 -3.78
C ARG A 164 -16.17 8.50 -3.84
N VAL A 165 -15.30 8.86 -2.92
CA VAL A 165 -14.06 8.13 -2.62
C VAL A 165 -14.43 6.83 -1.88
N PRO A 166 -13.81 5.68 -2.22
CA PRO A 166 -13.95 4.44 -1.44
C PRO A 166 -13.47 4.60 0.01
N ASP A 167 -14.21 4.05 0.97
CA ASP A 167 -13.82 4.04 2.38
C ASP A 167 -12.84 2.90 2.66
N ASP A 168 -11.77 3.20 3.42
CA ASP A 168 -10.72 2.22 3.71
C ASP A 168 -11.24 1.02 4.52
N THR A 169 -12.18 1.26 5.45
CA THR A 169 -12.75 0.23 6.32
C THR A 169 -13.77 -0.60 5.57
N ASP A 170 -14.71 0.06 4.90
CA ASP A 170 -15.91 -0.59 4.37
C ASP A 170 -15.79 -1.02 2.90
N ASP A 171 -14.89 -0.41 2.12
CA ASP A 171 -14.68 -0.76 0.70
C ASP A 171 -13.30 -1.40 0.45
N ILE A 172 -12.21 -0.88 1.03
CA ILE A 172 -10.85 -1.36 0.74
C ILE A 172 -10.49 -2.63 1.52
N ALA A 173 -10.76 -2.67 2.84
CA ALA A 173 -10.44 -3.84 3.66
C ALA A 173 -11.08 -5.15 3.16
N PRO A 174 -12.35 -5.17 2.70
CA PRO A 174 -12.94 -6.37 2.09
C PRO A 174 -12.22 -6.84 0.80
N ILE A 175 -11.65 -5.92 0.01
CA ILE A 175 -10.85 -6.27 -1.17
C ILE A 175 -9.54 -6.93 -0.74
N ILE A 176 -8.87 -6.40 0.30
CA ILE A 176 -7.66 -7.01 0.86
C ILE A 176 -7.97 -8.40 1.44
N GLU A 177 -9.07 -8.54 2.18
CA GLU A 177 -9.51 -9.83 2.71
C GLU A 177 -9.76 -10.86 1.60
N TRP A 178 -10.39 -10.43 0.50
CA TRP A 178 -10.60 -11.26 -0.68
C TRP A 178 -9.28 -11.66 -1.34
N LEU A 179 -8.31 -10.74 -1.49
CA LEU A 179 -6.98 -11.05 -2.01
C LEU A 179 -6.26 -12.11 -1.18
N ALA A 180 -6.44 -12.08 0.15
CA ALA A 180 -5.89 -13.08 1.05
C ALA A 180 -6.68 -14.41 1.06
N SER A 181 -7.80 -14.49 0.33
CA SER A 181 -8.62 -15.71 0.24
C SER A 181 -8.08 -16.69 -0.80
N GLY A 182 -8.41 -17.98 -0.65
CA GLY A 182 -8.07 -18.99 -1.67
C GLY A 182 -8.73 -18.74 -3.04
N THR A 183 -9.78 -17.92 -3.13
CA THR A 183 -10.46 -17.61 -4.40
C THR A 183 -9.69 -16.62 -5.27
N ALA A 184 -8.82 -15.82 -4.68
CA ALA A 184 -7.96 -14.87 -5.39
C ALA A 184 -6.63 -15.49 -5.83
N ALA A 185 -6.35 -16.75 -5.51
CA ALA A 185 -5.08 -17.43 -5.82
C ALA A 185 -4.61 -17.36 -7.28
N PRO A 186 -5.48 -17.32 -8.32
CA PRO A 186 -5.05 -17.12 -9.71
C PRO A 186 -4.51 -15.71 -10.00
N LEU A 187 -4.81 -14.73 -9.15
CA LEU A 187 -4.28 -13.38 -9.24
C LEU A 187 -2.91 -13.39 -8.55
N VAL A 188 -1.85 -13.04 -9.29
CA VAL A 188 -0.47 -13.02 -8.77
C VAL A 188 0.24 -11.78 -9.32
N GLY A 189 0.81 -10.96 -8.43
CA GLY A 189 1.53 -9.75 -8.84
C GLY A 189 0.64 -8.64 -9.41
N SER A 190 -0.66 -8.66 -9.12
CA SER A 190 -1.58 -7.65 -9.65
C SER A 190 -1.38 -6.29 -8.99
N SER A 191 -1.64 -5.25 -9.78
CA SER A 191 -1.79 -3.89 -9.30
C SER A 191 -3.24 -3.46 -9.50
N LEU A 192 -3.97 -3.32 -8.40
CA LEU A 192 -5.36 -2.87 -8.40
C LEU A 192 -5.40 -1.36 -8.13
N VAL A 193 -6.34 -0.66 -8.74
CA VAL A 193 -6.64 0.75 -8.44
C VAL A 193 -8.05 0.79 -7.86
N VAL A 194 -8.19 1.35 -6.66
CA VAL A 194 -9.45 1.39 -5.92
C VAL A 194 -9.66 2.81 -5.37
N ASP A 195 -10.03 3.71 -6.26
CA ASP A 195 -10.17 5.15 -6.02
C ASP A 195 -11.52 5.70 -6.50
N GLY A 196 -12.50 4.82 -6.75
CA GLY A 196 -13.80 5.19 -7.30
C GLY A 196 -13.75 5.63 -8.77
N GLY A 197 -12.61 5.41 -9.44
CA GLY A 197 -12.36 5.76 -10.83
C GLY A 197 -11.69 7.11 -11.02
N LEU A 198 -11.11 7.70 -9.97
CA LEU A 198 -10.38 8.98 -10.01
C LEU A 198 -9.21 8.96 -11.00
N TRP A 199 -8.47 7.84 -11.09
CA TRP A 199 -7.29 7.67 -11.93
C TRP A 199 -7.61 7.03 -13.28
N MET A 200 -8.38 7.73 -14.11
CA MET A 200 -8.62 7.37 -15.50
C MET A 200 -8.71 8.63 -16.36
N PRO A 201 -8.49 8.54 -17.69
CA PRO A 201 -8.81 9.64 -18.58
C PRO A 201 -10.30 9.98 -18.48
N GLY A 202 -10.60 11.27 -18.27
CA GLY A 202 -11.96 11.82 -18.35
C GLY A 202 -12.45 11.97 -19.78
#